data_AF-A0A2D8KPV8-F1
#
_entry.id   AF-A0A2D8KPV8-F1
#
_cell.length_a   1.000
_cell.length_b   1.000
_cell.length_c   1.000
_cell.angle_alpha   90.00
_cell.angle_beta   90.00
_cell.angle_gamma   90.00
#
_symmetry.space_group_name_H-M   'P 1'
#
loop_
_entity.id
_entity.type
_entity.pdbx_description
1 polymer ?
#
loop_
_entity_poly.entity_id
_entity_poly.type
_entity_poly.pdbx_seq_one_letter_code
_entity_poly.pdbx_strand_id
1 'polypeptide(L)'
;ADLLVEVMKGVGMENVGTLPDFGNFCLKREGGERWEAKCIEEYPRYEGVEKMMPYAKAVSAKSYTFDDAGEEELIDYKKMLKIVKDAGYTGFIGVEFEGTDISPEEGIMDTKNLLINSAKQL
;
A
#
# COMPACT_ATOMS: atom_id res chain seq x y z
N ALA A 1 7.25 0.89 9.66
CA ALA A 1 7.30 2.28 9.17
C ALA A 1 8.22 3.18 10.02
N ASP A 2 8.30 3.00 11.33
CA ASP A 2 9.07 3.87 12.23
C ASP A 2 10.51 4.13 11.80
N LEU A 3 11.28 3.07 11.50
CA LEU A 3 12.66 3.20 11.03
C LEU A 3 12.76 4.02 9.73
N LEU A 4 11.81 3.86 8.80
CA LEU A 4 11.81 4.62 7.55
C LEU A 4 11.51 6.10 7.80
N VAL A 5 10.62 6.41 8.74
CA VAL A 5 10.36 7.80 9.15
C VAL A 5 11.59 8.43 9.81
N GLU A 6 12.33 7.67 10.63
CA GLU A 6 13.61 8.14 11.18
C GLU A 6 14.63 8.46 10.08
N VAL A 7 14.73 7.61 9.05
CA VAL A 7 15.57 7.88 7.87
C VAL A 7 15.14 9.17 7.17
N MET A 8 13.84 9.38 6.93
CA MET A 8 13.35 10.62 6.29
C MET A 8 13.68 11.87 7.10
N LYS A 9 13.52 11.81 8.43
CA LYS A 9 13.90 12.90 9.34
C LYS A 9 15.40 13.16 9.34
N GLY A 10 16.21 12.10 9.31
CA GLY A 10 17.67 12.21 9.29
C GLY A 10 18.22 12.75 7.97
N VAL A 11 17.60 12.39 6.84
CA VAL A 11 17.98 12.91 5.52
C VAL A 11 17.57 14.37 5.38
N GLY A 12 16.32 14.72 5.71
CA GLY A 12 15.87 16.12 5.77
C GLY A 12 15.94 16.90 4.45
N MET A 13 15.92 16.22 3.30
CA MET A 13 16.01 16.83 1.96
C MET A 13 14.66 16.81 1.24
N GLU A 14 14.26 17.94 0.65
CA GLU A 14 12.96 18.08 -0.03
C GLU A 14 12.76 17.17 -1.24
N ASN A 15 13.85 16.78 -1.91
CA ASN A 15 13.84 15.91 -3.08
C ASN A 15 13.91 14.41 -2.73
N VAL A 16 13.93 14.06 -1.44
CA VAL A 16 13.86 12.69 -0.94
C VAL A 16 12.51 12.49 -0.27
N GLY A 17 11.95 11.29 -0.36
CA GLY A 17 10.69 10.95 0.30
C GLY A 17 10.39 9.47 0.23
N THR A 18 9.16 9.12 0.56
CA THR A 18 8.66 7.75 0.60
C THR A 18 7.77 7.44 -0.61
N LEU A 19 7.63 6.14 -0.87
CA LEU A 19 6.58 5.59 -1.70
C LEU A 19 5.80 4.60 -0.82
N PRO A 20 4.77 5.06 -0.08
CA PRO A 20 3.96 4.16 0.74
C PRO A 20 3.27 3.12 -0.14
N ASP A 21 3.51 1.85 0.16
CA ASP A 21 2.89 0.69 -0.46
C ASP A 21 1.80 0.17 0.48
N PHE A 22 0.66 -0.26 -0.06
CA PHE A 22 -0.50 -0.68 0.74
C PHE A 22 -0.34 -2.04 1.43
N GLY A 23 0.57 -2.91 0.95
CA GLY A 23 0.73 -4.30 1.42
C GLY A 23 2.11 -4.66 1.97
N ASN A 24 3.17 -3.89 1.67
CA ASN A 24 4.55 -4.24 2.02
C ASN A 24 4.94 -3.96 3.50
N PHE A 25 4.30 -4.68 4.42
CA PHE A 25 4.50 -4.51 5.87
C PHE A 25 4.97 -5.76 6.63
N CYS A 26 5.34 -6.83 5.91
CA CYS A 26 5.91 -8.01 6.56
C CYS A 26 7.29 -7.71 7.18
N LEU A 27 7.43 -7.95 8.49
CA LEU A 27 8.66 -7.73 9.25
C LEU A 27 9.50 -9.01 9.34
N LYS A 28 8.83 -10.16 9.49
CA LYS A 28 9.49 -11.48 9.56
C LYS A 28 8.68 -12.52 8.82
N ARG A 29 9.40 -13.40 8.13
CA ARG A 29 8.83 -14.59 7.50
C ARG A 29 9.32 -15.85 8.19
N GLU A 30 8.53 -16.91 8.05
CA GLU A 30 8.89 -18.24 8.54
C GLU A 30 10.26 -18.67 8.02
N GLY A 31 11.05 -19.36 8.85
CA GLY A 31 12.40 -19.80 8.50
C GLY A 31 13.46 -18.68 8.43
N GLY A 32 13.09 -17.42 8.67
CA GLY A 32 14.01 -16.29 8.47
C GLY A 32 14.21 -15.93 7.00
N GLU A 33 13.34 -16.44 6.13
CA GLU A 33 13.37 -16.18 4.70
C GLU A 33 13.07 -14.72 4.38
N ARG A 34 13.64 -14.24 3.26
CA ARG A 34 13.45 -12.85 2.84
C ARG A 34 12.16 -12.66 2.03
N TRP A 35 11.80 -13.64 1.21
CA TRP A 35 10.71 -13.58 0.24
C TRP A 35 9.90 -14.88 0.27
N GLU A 36 8.69 -14.86 -0.30
CA GLU A 36 7.80 -16.01 -0.58
C GLU A 36 7.27 -16.81 0.63
N ALA A 37 8.08 -17.01 1.67
CA ALA A 37 7.65 -17.69 2.89
C ALA A 37 6.56 -16.91 3.62
N LYS A 38 5.71 -17.64 4.37
CA LYS A 38 4.60 -17.07 5.13
C LYS A 38 5.07 -15.94 6.03
N CYS A 39 4.37 -14.80 5.99
CA CYS A 39 4.61 -13.73 6.95
C CYS A 39 4.13 -14.17 8.35
N ILE A 40 4.99 -14.04 9.35
CA ILE A 40 4.70 -14.43 10.74
C ILE A 40 4.68 -13.23 11.69
N GLU A 41 5.19 -12.09 11.25
CA GLU A 41 5.14 -10.82 11.98
C GLU A 41 4.93 -9.70 10.97
N GLU A 42 3.84 -8.95 11.11
CA GLU A 42 3.47 -7.87 10.20
C GLU A 42 3.35 -6.56 10.99
N TYR A 43 3.87 -5.48 10.41
CA TYR A 43 3.67 -4.14 10.94
C TYR A 43 2.22 -3.69 10.67
N PRO A 44 1.55 -2.94 11.57
CA PRO A 44 0.21 -2.42 11.32
C PRO A 44 0.16 -1.51 10.08
N ARG A 45 -0.27 -2.04 8.93
CA ARG A 45 -0.11 -1.37 7.62
C ARG A 45 -0.74 0.01 7.53
N TYR A 46 -1.96 0.19 8.04
CA TYR A 46 -2.66 1.48 7.97
C TYR A 46 -1.92 2.57 8.75
N GLU A 47 -1.47 2.25 9.96
CA GLU A 47 -0.62 3.15 10.77
C GLU A 47 0.70 3.42 10.05
N GLY A 48 1.25 2.39 9.40
CA GLY A 48 2.50 2.51 8.65
C GLY A 48 2.38 3.47 7.46
N VAL A 49 1.32 3.33 6.65
CA VAL A 49 1.02 4.25 5.55
C VAL A 49 0.82 5.66 6.08
N GLU A 50 -0.02 5.84 7.11
CA GLU A 50 -0.29 7.14 7.74
C GLU A 50 1.01 7.84 8.18
N LYS A 51 1.91 7.12 8.86
CA LYS A 51 3.22 7.62 9.30
C LYS A 51 4.13 8.05 8.13
N MET A 52 4.02 7.39 6.98
CA MET A 52 4.84 7.67 5.80
C MET A 52 4.27 8.78 4.91
N MET A 53 2.96 9.07 4.98
CA MET A 53 2.29 10.05 4.13
C MET A 53 2.92 11.46 4.14
N PRO A 54 3.39 12.03 5.26
CA PRO A 54 4.02 13.35 5.27
C PRO A 54 5.27 13.45 4.38
N TYR A 55 5.87 12.31 4.01
CA TYR A 55 7.06 12.21 3.19
C TYR A 55 6.76 11.66 1.78
N ALA A 56 5.51 11.36 1.46
CA ALA A 56 5.14 10.64 0.25
C ALA A 56 5.38 11.49 -1.02
N LYS A 57 6.09 10.90 -2.00
CA LYS A 57 6.24 11.46 -3.35
C LYS A 57 5.39 10.70 -4.39
N ALA A 58 5.12 9.43 -4.12
CA ALA A 58 4.26 8.53 -4.88
C ALA A 58 3.53 7.60 -3.91
N VAL A 59 2.48 6.92 -4.35
CA VAL A 59 1.76 5.88 -3.56
C VAL A 59 1.62 4.63 -4.42
N SER A 60 1.88 3.44 -3.86
CA SER A 60 1.60 2.16 -4.53
C SER A 60 0.34 1.52 -3.96
N ALA A 61 -0.65 1.32 -4.82
CA ALA A 61 -1.86 0.57 -4.55
C ALA A 61 -1.63 -0.92 -4.79
N LYS A 62 -0.91 -1.53 -3.84
CA LYS A 62 -0.69 -2.98 -3.78
C LYS A 62 -2.01 -3.74 -3.59
N SER A 63 -2.23 -4.76 -4.41
CA SER A 63 -3.40 -5.66 -4.37
C SER A 63 -3.02 -7.12 -4.64
N TYR A 64 -3.86 -8.05 -4.18
CA TYR A 64 -3.62 -9.50 -4.31
C TYR A 64 -4.85 -10.28 -4.79
N THR A 65 -6.00 -10.09 -4.15
CA THR A 65 -7.21 -10.90 -4.40
C THR A 65 -8.46 -10.03 -4.28
N PHE A 66 -9.50 -10.37 -5.04
CA PHE A 66 -10.74 -9.61 -5.11
C PHE A 66 -11.95 -10.52 -4.88
N ASP A 67 -12.92 -10.01 -4.12
CA ASP A 67 -14.21 -10.68 -3.96
C ASP A 67 -15.15 -10.47 -5.16
N ASP A 68 -16.31 -11.12 -5.14
CA ASP A 68 -17.34 -10.98 -6.18
C ASP A 68 -17.88 -9.53 -6.33
N ALA A 69 -17.64 -8.66 -5.35
CA ALA A 69 -18.00 -7.24 -5.40
C ALA A 69 -16.88 -6.36 -6.00
N GLY A 70 -15.71 -6.94 -6.26
CA GLY A 70 -14.51 -6.26 -6.75
C GLY A 70 -13.73 -5.53 -5.64
N GLU A 71 -13.97 -5.85 -4.37
CA GLU A 71 -13.22 -5.33 -3.22
C GLU A 71 -12.00 -6.20 -2.94
N GLU A 72 -10.89 -5.60 -2.50
CA GLU A 72 -9.68 -6.36 -2.15
C GLU A 72 -9.87 -7.04 -0.79
N GLU A 73 -9.62 -8.35 -0.71
CA GLU A 73 -10.02 -9.14 0.49
C GLU A 73 -9.07 -8.95 1.69
N LEU A 74 -7.82 -8.53 1.45
CA LEU A 74 -6.77 -8.42 2.47
C LEU A 74 -6.58 -6.98 2.95
N ILE A 75 -6.92 -5.99 2.14
CA ILE A 75 -6.63 -4.56 2.29
C ILE A 75 -7.92 -3.77 2.08
N ASP A 76 -8.34 -3.03 3.11
CA ASP A 76 -9.47 -2.11 3.02
C ASP A 76 -9.04 -0.84 2.25
N TYR A 77 -9.35 -0.81 0.96
CA TYR A 77 -9.01 0.29 0.06
C TYR A 77 -9.71 1.59 0.42
N LYS A 78 -10.94 1.55 0.95
CA LYS A 78 -11.65 2.75 1.38
C LYS A 78 -10.94 3.41 2.56
N LYS A 79 -10.53 2.62 3.55
CA LYS A 79 -9.73 3.09 4.68
C LYS A 79 -8.37 3.60 4.23
N MET A 80 -7.71 2.90 3.30
CA MET A 80 -6.39 3.30 2.80
C MET A 80 -6.45 4.63 2.04
N LEU A 81 -7.41 4.78 1.12
CA LEU A 81 -7.61 6.03 0.39
C LEU A 81 -8.08 7.17 1.30
N LYS A 82 -8.80 6.89 2.38
CA LYS A 82 -9.09 7.90 3.40
C LYS A 82 -7.81 8.44 4.05
N ILE A 83 -6.87 7.58 4.43
CA ILE A 83 -5.56 8.00 4.99
C ILE A 83 -4.80 8.87 3.97
N VAL A 84 -4.76 8.45 2.71
CA VAL A 84 -4.10 9.21 1.63
C VAL A 84 -4.75 10.58 1.43
N LYS A 85 -6.09 10.65 1.41
CA LYS A 85 -6.88 11.88 1.27
C LYS A 85 -6.70 12.82 2.46
N ASP A 86 -6.79 12.30 3.68
CA ASP A 86 -6.66 13.07 4.92
C ASP A 86 -5.25 13.66 5.08
N ALA A 87 -4.22 13.00 4.51
CA ALA A 87 -2.86 13.54 4.43
C ALA A 87 -2.68 14.64 3.37
N GLY A 88 -3.70 14.95 2.56
CA GLY A 88 -3.65 15.98 1.52
C GLY A 88 -2.86 15.59 0.27
N TYR A 89 -2.62 14.30 0.03
CA TYR A 89 -1.89 13.83 -1.15
C TYR A 89 -2.74 13.96 -2.42
N THR A 90 -2.22 14.66 -3.43
CA THR A 90 -2.90 14.88 -4.72
C THR A 90 -2.09 14.38 -5.93
N GLY A 91 -1.06 13.57 -5.67
CA GLY A 91 -0.21 12.98 -6.72
C GLY A 91 -0.79 11.69 -7.30
N PHE A 92 0.06 10.90 -7.94
CA PHE A 92 -0.34 9.64 -8.57
C PHE A 92 -0.36 8.48 -7.57
N ILE A 93 -1.39 7.64 -7.69
CA ILE A 93 -1.47 6.33 -7.06
C ILE A 93 -1.23 5.29 -8.15
N GLY A 94 -0.12 4.57 -8.07
CA GLY A 94 0.26 3.53 -9.03
C GLY A 94 -0.42 2.21 -8.73
N VAL A 95 -0.93 1.53 -9.75
CA VAL A 95 -1.47 0.17 -9.61
C VAL A 95 -0.31 -0.83 -9.51
N GLU A 96 -0.35 -1.70 -8.50
CA GLU A 96 0.62 -2.77 -8.32
C GLU A 96 -0.10 -4.07 -7.91
N PHE A 97 -0.43 -4.90 -8.88
CA PHE A 97 -1.05 -6.20 -8.63
C PHE A 97 0.03 -7.28 -8.46
N GLU A 98 -0.05 -8.05 -7.37
CA GLU A 98 0.91 -9.12 -7.03
C GLU A 98 0.19 -10.45 -6.71
N GLY A 99 -1.10 -10.55 -7.05
CA GLY A 99 -1.89 -11.77 -6.92
C GLY A 99 -1.54 -12.84 -7.94
N THR A 100 -1.94 -14.08 -7.65
CA THR A 100 -1.68 -15.25 -8.50
C THR A 100 -2.92 -15.96 -9.01
N ASP A 101 -4.10 -15.58 -8.53
CA ASP A 101 -5.36 -16.29 -8.82
C ASP A 101 -6.01 -15.88 -10.15
N ILE A 102 -5.65 -14.70 -10.65
CA ILE A 102 -6.11 -14.14 -11.93
C ILE A 102 -4.93 -13.66 -12.78
N SER A 103 -5.20 -13.32 -14.05
CA SER A 103 -4.14 -12.81 -14.95
C SER A 103 -3.62 -11.44 -14.49
N PRO A 104 -2.34 -11.10 -14.76
CA PRO A 104 -1.81 -9.77 -14.43
C PRO A 104 -2.62 -8.63 -15.04
N GLU A 105 -3.08 -8.78 -16.29
CA GLU A 105 -3.89 -7.77 -16.97
C GLU A 105 -5.23 -7.54 -16.27
N GLU A 106 -5.88 -8.61 -15.84
CA GLU A 106 -7.14 -8.57 -15.09
C GLU A 106 -6.93 -7.91 -13.72
N GLY A 107 -5.94 -8.35 -12.95
CA GLY A 107 -5.64 -7.77 -11.64
C GLY A 107 -5.26 -6.28 -11.71
N ILE A 108 -4.56 -5.84 -12.76
CA ILE A 108 -4.28 -4.42 -13.01
C ILE A 108 -5.60 -3.65 -13.22
N MET A 109 -6.52 -4.19 -14.01
CA MET A 109 -7.80 -3.55 -14.31
C MET A 109 -8.71 -3.53 -13.07
N ASP A 110 -8.73 -4.59 -12.28
CA ASP A 110 -9.53 -4.68 -11.06
C ASP A 110 -9.02 -3.73 -9.99
N THR A 111 -7.70 -3.64 -9.79
CA THR A 111 -7.09 -2.66 -8.88
C THR A 111 -7.44 -1.23 -9.28
N LYS A 112 -7.39 -0.92 -10.59
CA LYS A 112 -7.78 0.40 -11.11
C LYS A 112 -9.26 0.69 -10.85
N ASN A 113 -10.14 -0.27 -11.08
CA ASN A 113 -11.58 -0.11 -10.87
C ASN A 113 -11.88 0.07 -9.37
N LEU A 114 -11.25 -0.71 -8.51
CA LEU A 114 -11.34 -0.60 -7.06
C LEU A 114 -10.92 0.79 -6.56
N LEU A 115 -9.80 1.34 -7.06
CA LEU A 115 -9.36 2.70 -6.73
C LEU A 115 -10.43 3.75 -7.09
N ILE A 116 -10.97 3.67 -8.32
CA ILE A 116 -11.99 4.61 -8.80
C ILE A 116 -13.28 4.49 -7.98
N ASN A 117 -13.71 3.26 -7.67
CA ASN A 117 -14.94 3.00 -6.94
C ASN A 117 -14.82 3.41 -5.47
N SER A 118 -13.71 3.08 -4.82
CA SER A 118 -13.42 3.49 -3.43
C SER A 118 -13.35 5.01 -3.31
N ALA A 119 -12.68 5.70 -4.24
CA ALA A 119 -12.55 7.15 -4.22
C ALA A 119 -13.89 7.90 -4.32
N LYS A 120 -14.87 7.35 -5.06
CA LYS A 120 -16.23 7.94 -5.16
C LYS A 120 -17.01 7.92 -3.83
N GLN A 121 -16.56 7.12 -2.86
CA GLN A 121 -17.23 6.96 -1.57
C GLN A 121 -16.60 7.79 -0.44
N LEU A 122 -15.61 8.64 -0.74
CA LEU A 122 -14.85 9.45 0.22
C LEU A 122 -15.17 10.94 0.13
#